data_AF-A0A0V1BGC0-F1
#
_entry.id   AF-A0A0V1BGC0-F1
#
_cell.length_a   1.000
_cell.length_b   1.000
_cell.length_c   1.000
_cell.angle_alpha   90.00
_cell.angle_beta   90.00
_cell.angle_gamma   90.00
#
_symmetry.space_group_name_H-M   'P 1'
#
loop_
_entity.id
_entity.type
_entity.pdbx_description
1 polymer ?
#
loop_
_entity_poly.entity_id
_entity_poly.type
_entity_poly.pdbx_seq_one_letter_code
_entity_poly.pdbx_strand_id
1 'polypeptide(L)'
;MTVYNYLIKWIVAYRTINCFVVQTWFVPDEYWQTLEPAHKLAFGYITVGIPSTFFTSLIPISKGVKMCTSNLIILYVCALYVIAHSFIAHKEFRFVLPLIPLMSIYGGFYLTQIRNKRNLAFMILFISITNIPLALFTSLLHQRGTLTVMDVLRREASENHNLEMNIWFLMPCHSTPFYSHLHRPVEMRFLTCEPNLNNITNYTSESDLFHKYPEIWIQLEMRNIRPTHLVLYENMYHRLEAILTEKGYTKCRKIFHTFFPISKRQSRWIVIACKEMLCYK
;
A
#
# COMPACT_ATOMS: atom_id res chain seq x y z
N MET A 1 20.89 20.28 -27.75
CA MET A 1 21.38 18.92 -27.45
C MET A 1 21.89 18.77 -26.02
N THR A 2 22.68 19.72 -25.50
CA THR A 2 23.28 19.66 -24.15
C THR A 2 22.26 19.58 -23.00
N VAL A 3 21.23 20.42 -22.99
CA VAL A 3 20.22 20.44 -21.92
C VAL A 3 19.43 19.12 -21.81
N TYR A 4 19.06 18.53 -22.95
CA TYR A 4 18.36 17.25 -23.01
C TYR A 4 19.21 16.11 -22.44
N ASN A 5 20.51 16.10 -22.73
CA ASN A 5 21.44 15.10 -22.18
C ASN A 5 21.54 15.20 -20.66
N TYR A 6 21.54 16.42 -20.09
CA TYR A 6 21.52 16.58 -18.63
C TYR A 6 20.20 16.09 -18.03
N LEU A 7 19.07 16.40 -18.65
CA LEU A 7 17.76 15.94 -18.17
C LEU A 7 17.67 14.41 -18.13
N ILE A 8 18.10 13.73 -19.19
CA ILE A 8 18.14 12.26 -19.21
C ILE A 8 19.00 11.72 -18.08
N LYS A 9 20.22 12.25 -17.91
CA LYS A 9 21.12 11.82 -16.84
C LYS A 9 20.48 11.96 -15.46
N TRP A 10 19.80 13.08 -15.20
CA TRP A 10 19.08 13.30 -13.95
C TRP A 10 17.92 12.33 -13.75
N ILE A 11 17.13 12.05 -14.78
CA ILE A 11 16.01 11.09 -14.69
C ILE A 11 16.54 9.69 -14.40
N VAL A 12 17.60 9.25 -15.09
CA VAL A 12 18.22 7.94 -14.86
C VAL A 12 18.76 7.86 -13.43
N ALA A 13 19.54 8.86 -12.99
CA ALA A 13 20.07 8.89 -11.63
C ALA A 13 18.96 8.84 -10.58
N TYR A 14 17.89 9.64 -10.74
CA TYR A 14 16.74 9.64 -9.86
C TYR A 14 16.05 8.27 -9.80
N ARG A 15 15.82 7.63 -10.96
CA ARG A 15 15.18 6.30 -11.02
C ARG A 15 16.05 5.23 -10.37
N THR A 16 17.36 5.24 -10.62
CA THR A 16 18.30 4.32 -9.97
C THR A 16 18.30 4.50 -8.46
N ILE A 17 18.38 5.74 -7.96
CA ILE A 17 18.31 6.02 -6.52
C ILE A 17 16.99 5.53 -5.94
N ASN A 18 15.87 5.82 -6.60
CA ASN A 18 14.54 5.42 -6.15
C ASN A 18 14.42 3.88 -5.99
N CYS A 19 14.97 3.10 -6.94
CA CYS A 19 14.98 1.63 -6.86
C CYS A 19 15.69 1.08 -5.61
N PHE A 20 16.74 1.74 -5.12
CA PHE A 20 17.47 1.30 -3.92
C PHE A 20 16.92 1.90 -2.62
N VAL A 21 16.21 3.02 -2.71
CA VAL A 21 15.71 3.76 -1.55
C VAL A 21 14.34 3.27 -1.12
N VAL A 22 13.47 2.84 -2.04
CA VAL A 22 12.12 2.37 -1.69
C VAL A 22 12.20 1.11 -0.82
N GLN A 23 11.57 1.17 0.35
CA GLN A 23 11.50 0.09 1.34
C GLN A 23 10.05 -0.35 1.60
N THR A 24 9.09 0.23 0.90
CA THR A 24 7.68 -0.11 0.98
C THR A 24 7.28 -0.83 -0.30
N TRP A 25 6.27 -1.67 -0.22
CA TRP A 25 5.73 -2.34 -1.40
C TRP A 25 4.37 -1.79 -1.75
N PHE A 26 4.06 -1.89 -3.03
CA PHE A 26 2.77 -1.57 -3.57
C PHE A 26 1.77 -2.68 -3.19
N VAL A 27 0.79 -2.34 -2.35
CA VAL A 27 -0.28 -3.25 -1.95
C VAL A 27 -1.06 -3.70 -3.20
N PRO A 28 -1.39 -5.00 -3.37
CA PRO A 28 -2.11 -5.50 -4.52
C PRO A 28 -3.51 -4.89 -4.53
N ASP A 29 -4.06 -4.79 -5.73
CA ASP A 29 -5.41 -4.35 -6.06
C ASP A 29 -6.52 -5.00 -5.22
N GLU A 30 -6.29 -6.21 -4.72
CA GLU A 30 -7.21 -7.02 -3.91
C GLU A 30 -7.62 -6.32 -2.58
N TYR A 31 -6.75 -5.47 -2.00
CA TYR A 31 -7.04 -4.76 -0.74
C TYR A 31 -8.11 -3.68 -0.89
N TRP A 32 -8.18 -3.05 -2.07
CA TRP A 32 -9.15 -1.98 -2.34
C TRP A 32 -10.46 -2.54 -2.90
N GLN A 33 -10.42 -3.63 -3.66
CA GLN A 33 -11.61 -4.29 -4.21
C GLN A 33 -12.58 -4.82 -3.14
N THR A 34 -12.09 -5.23 -1.97
CA THR A 34 -12.92 -5.85 -0.91
C THR A 34 -13.55 -4.85 0.08
N LEU A 35 -13.12 -3.59 0.07
CA LEU A 35 -13.59 -2.53 1.01
C LEU A 35 -14.52 -1.49 0.37
N GLU A 36 -15.05 -1.74 -0.84
CA GLU A 36 -15.81 -0.73 -1.58
C GLU A 36 -17.35 -0.84 -1.49
N PRO A 37 -17.97 -0.46 -0.35
CA PRO A 37 -19.23 0.28 -0.35
C PRO A 37 -19.01 1.80 -0.53
N ALA A 38 -17.76 2.27 -0.64
CA ALA A 38 -17.41 3.69 -0.79
C ALA A 38 -17.58 4.24 -2.22
N HIS A 39 -17.80 3.37 -3.22
CA HIS A 39 -18.07 3.74 -4.60
C HIS A 39 -19.24 4.75 -4.76
N LYS A 40 -20.20 4.75 -3.84
CA LYS A 40 -21.40 5.62 -3.87
C LYS A 40 -21.32 6.90 -3.03
N LEU A 41 -20.42 7.00 -2.04
CA LEU A 41 -20.47 8.09 -1.06
C LEU A 41 -19.52 9.27 -1.35
N ALA A 42 -18.56 9.16 -2.29
CA ALA A 42 -17.56 10.22 -2.55
C ALA A 42 -17.36 10.70 -4.02
N PHE A 43 -17.94 10.07 -5.04
CA PHE A 43 -17.93 10.56 -6.44
C PHE A 43 -16.55 10.84 -7.12
N GLY A 44 -15.82 9.78 -7.50
CA GLY A 44 -15.13 9.73 -8.81
C GLY A 44 -13.69 10.27 -8.91
N TYR A 45 -12.97 9.81 -9.95
CA TYR A 45 -11.63 10.27 -10.30
C TYR A 45 -11.47 11.79 -10.33
N ILE A 46 -12.56 12.53 -10.53
CA ILE A 46 -12.58 13.99 -10.57
C ILE A 46 -12.40 14.61 -9.17
N THR A 47 -13.09 14.13 -8.13
CA THR A 47 -13.06 14.76 -6.79
C THR A 47 -11.93 14.27 -5.92
N VAL A 48 -11.55 12.99 -6.04
CA VAL A 48 -10.49 12.38 -5.22
C VAL A 48 -9.26 12.06 -6.06
N GLY A 49 -9.44 11.45 -7.24
CA GLY A 49 -8.35 10.98 -8.10
C GLY A 49 -7.41 12.08 -8.57
N ILE A 50 -7.95 13.14 -9.18
CA ILE A 50 -7.16 14.26 -9.70
C ILE A 50 -6.47 15.02 -8.56
N PRO A 51 -7.16 15.43 -7.48
CA PRO A 51 -6.50 16.11 -6.37
C PRO A 51 -5.42 15.27 -5.68
N SER A 52 -5.62 13.96 -5.52
CA SER A 52 -4.61 13.09 -4.92
C SER A 52 -3.41 12.84 -5.84
N THR A 53 -3.64 12.74 -7.15
CA THR A 53 -2.59 12.46 -8.15
C THR A 53 -1.70 13.68 -8.38
N PHE A 54 -2.29 14.88 -8.50
CA PHE A 54 -1.55 16.09 -8.83
C PHE A 54 -1.15 16.92 -7.61
N PHE A 55 -1.89 16.79 -6.50
CA PHE A 55 -1.64 17.48 -5.24
C PHE A 55 -1.29 18.97 -5.44
N THR A 56 -0.16 19.45 -4.91
CA THR A 56 0.27 20.85 -5.06
C THR A 56 0.70 21.23 -6.48
N SER A 57 1.00 20.26 -7.34
CA SER A 57 1.27 20.51 -8.76
C SER A 57 0.02 20.91 -9.53
N LEU A 58 -1.18 20.74 -8.97
CA LEU A 58 -2.42 21.19 -9.59
C LEU A 58 -2.45 22.72 -9.78
N ILE A 59 -1.74 23.48 -8.93
CA ILE A 59 -1.67 24.95 -9.00
C ILE A 59 -0.99 25.43 -10.29
N PRO A 60 0.29 25.08 -10.59
CA PRO A 60 0.91 25.50 -11.84
C PRO A 60 0.19 24.91 -13.06
N ILE A 61 -0.34 23.68 -12.97
CA ILE A 61 -1.12 23.07 -14.05
C ILE A 61 -2.35 23.91 -14.39
N SER A 62 -3.16 24.27 -13.38
CA SER A 62 -4.38 25.07 -13.57
C SER A 62 -4.07 26.45 -14.14
N LYS A 63 -2.98 27.08 -13.70
CA LYS A 63 -2.54 28.37 -14.26
C LYS A 63 -2.03 28.22 -15.69
N GLY A 64 -1.33 27.14 -16.01
CA GLY A 64 -0.88 26.82 -17.37
C GLY A 64 -2.04 26.60 -18.34
N VAL A 65 -3.04 25.83 -17.93
CA VAL A 65 -4.27 25.62 -18.71
C VAL A 65 -4.96 26.96 -19.02
N LYS A 66 -5.08 27.84 -18.03
CA LYS A 66 -5.68 29.18 -18.22
C LYS A 66 -4.88 30.08 -19.17
N MET A 67 -3.57 29.87 -19.31
CA MET A 67 -2.73 30.62 -20.24
C MET A 67 -2.73 30.03 -21.66
N CYS A 68 -2.96 28.72 -21.79
CA CYS A 68 -2.98 28.00 -23.07
C CYS A 68 -4.41 27.88 -23.65
N THR A 69 -5.18 28.97 -23.70
CA THR A 69 -6.59 28.93 -24.17
C THR A 69 -6.73 28.54 -25.64
N SER A 70 -5.68 28.73 -26.45
CA SER A 70 -5.69 28.41 -27.88
C SER A 70 -5.45 26.93 -28.23
N ASN A 71 -4.90 26.13 -27.32
CA ASN A 71 -4.63 24.70 -27.57
C ASN A 71 -4.88 23.84 -26.32
N LEU A 72 -6.13 23.37 -26.21
CA LEU A 72 -6.63 22.56 -25.11
C LEU A 72 -6.79 21.07 -25.49
N ILE A 73 -6.22 20.62 -26.60
CA ILE A 73 -6.37 19.24 -27.08
C ILE A 73 -5.94 18.22 -26.01
N ILE A 74 -4.79 18.45 -25.35
CA ILE A 74 -4.29 17.58 -24.28
C ILE A 74 -5.28 17.52 -23.12
N LEU A 75 -5.82 18.68 -22.71
CA LEU A 75 -6.84 18.74 -21.66
C LEU A 75 -8.10 17.96 -22.04
N TYR A 76 -8.58 18.08 -23.28
CA TYR A 76 -9.75 17.33 -23.75
C TYR A 76 -9.52 15.83 -23.81
N VAL A 77 -8.33 15.37 -24.24
CA VAL A 77 -7.96 13.95 -24.21
C VAL A 77 -7.95 13.42 -22.78
N CYS A 78 -7.31 14.15 -21.84
CA CYS A 78 -7.30 13.79 -20.43
C CYS A 78 -8.71 13.77 -19.83
N ALA A 79 -9.56 14.75 -20.17
CA ALA A 79 -10.94 14.83 -19.70
C ALA A 79 -11.78 13.66 -20.21
N LEU A 80 -11.70 13.36 -21.52
CA LEU A 80 -12.40 12.22 -22.12
C LEU A 80 -11.97 10.90 -21.46
N TYR A 81 -10.67 10.71 -21.25
CA TYR A 81 -10.14 9.52 -20.58
C TYR A 81 -10.70 9.38 -19.15
N VAL A 82 -10.69 10.46 -18.35
CA VAL A 82 -11.23 10.43 -16.98
C VAL A 82 -12.73 10.17 -16.98
N ILE A 83 -13.47 10.78 -17.90
CA ILE A 83 -14.92 10.56 -18.04
C ILE A 83 -15.18 9.09 -18.39
N ALA A 84 -14.50 8.54 -19.39
CA ALA A 84 -14.65 7.13 -19.79
C ALA A 84 -14.33 6.18 -18.63
N HIS A 85 -13.20 6.39 -17.95
CA HIS A 85 -12.82 5.57 -16.79
C HIS A 85 -13.76 5.73 -15.59
N SER A 86 -14.48 6.86 -15.48
CA SER A 86 -15.45 7.08 -14.40
C SER A 86 -16.68 6.17 -14.50
N PHE A 87 -16.98 5.64 -15.69
CA PHE A 87 -18.07 4.68 -15.93
C PHE A 87 -17.66 3.22 -15.71
N ILE A 88 -16.37 2.91 -15.57
CA ILE A 88 -15.91 1.55 -15.30
C ILE A 88 -16.28 1.19 -13.85
N ALA A 89 -16.90 0.03 -13.67
CA ALA A 89 -17.29 -0.49 -12.35
C ALA A 89 -16.06 -0.68 -11.44
N HIS A 90 -14.95 -1.12 -12.03
CA HIS A 90 -13.66 -1.24 -11.40
C HIS A 90 -12.90 0.10 -11.41
N LYS A 91 -12.57 0.64 -10.24
CA LYS A 91 -11.85 1.93 -10.12
C LYS A 91 -10.54 1.76 -9.38
N GLU A 92 -9.48 2.35 -9.91
CA GLU A 92 -8.17 2.36 -9.30
C GLU A 92 -7.41 3.63 -9.59
N PHE A 93 -6.69 4.14 -8.59
CA PHE A 93 -5.82 5.31 -8.76
C PHE A 93 -4.77 5.11 -9.86
N ARG A 94 -4.33 3.85 -10.13
CA ARG A 94 -3.37 3.56 -11.20
C ARG A 94 -3.87 3.97 -12.59
N PHE A 95 -5.18 3.97 -12.82
CA PHE A 95 -5.74 4.38 -14.11
C PHE A 95 -5.55 5.89 -14.36
N VAL A 96 -5.32 6.72 -13.33
CA VAL A 96 -5.09 8.16 -13.49
C VAL A 96 -3.61 8.49 -13.76
N LEU A 97 -2.68 7.58 -13.45
CA LEU A 97 -1.23 7.82 -13.62
C LEU A 97 -0.80 8.23 -15.03
N PRO A 98 -1.39 7.73 -16.14
CA PRO A 98 -1.08 8.18 -17.49
C PRO A 98 -1.34 9.68 -17.73
N LEU A 99 -2.20 10.33 -16.93
CA LEU A 99 -2.45 11.77 -17.05
C LEU A 99 -1.28 12.62 -16.56
N ILE A 100 -0.44 12.08 -15.66
CA ILE A 100 0.67 12.84 -15.05
C ILE A 100 1.55 13.50 -16.11
N PRO A 101 2.20 12.77 -17.05
CA PRO A 101 3.08 13.40 -18.03
C PRO A 101 2.36 14.42 -18.91
N LEU A 102 1.11 14.15 -19.30
CA LEU A 102 0.33 15.03 -20.18
C LEU A 102 -0.04 16.35 -19.49
N MET A 103 -0.56 16.29 -18.26
CA MET A 103 -0.96 17.47 -17.52
C MET A 103 0.24 18.27 -16.99
N SER A 104 1.36 17.61 -16.70
CA SER A 104 2.62 18.27 -16.32
C SER A 104 3.16 19.20 -17.40
N ILE A 105 2.80 19.02 -18.68
CA ILE A 105 3.16 19.93 -19.77
C ILE A 105 2.61 21.34 -19.49
N TYR A 106 1.35 21.47 -19.08
CA TYR A 106 0.76 22.76 -18.73
C TYR A 106 1.45 23.39 -17.52
N GLY A 107 1.77 22.59 -16.50
CA GLY A 107 2.50 23.06 -15.32
C GLY A 107 3.90 23.59 -15.68
N GLY A 108 4.64 22.85 -16.50
CA GLY A 108 5.94 23.26 -17.01
C GLY A 108 5.86 24.55 -17.83
N PHE A 109 4.89 24.64 -18.74
CA PHE A 109 4.65 25.85 -19.52
C PHE A 109 4.44 27.07 -18.61
N TYR A 110 3.55 26.98 -17.62
CA TYR A 110 3.31 28.07 -16.69
C TYR A 110 4.60 28.51 -15.95
N LEU A 111 5.37 27.56 -15.44
CA LEU A 111 6.61 27.85 -14.72
C LEU A 111 7.63 28.62 -15.58
N THR A 112 7.71 28.31 -16.88
CA THR A 112 8.61 29.03 -17.80
C THR A 112 8.20 30.49 -18.04
N GLN A 113 6.92 30.82 -17.86
CA GLN A 113 6.40 32.18 -18.07
C GLN A 113 6.59 33.09 -16.84
N ILE A 114 7.00 32.54 -15.69
CA ILE A 114 7.24 33.34 -14.48
C ILE A 114 8.54 34.14 -14.62
N ARG A 115 8.42 35.43 -14.97
CA ARG A 115 9.57 36.35 -15.13
C ARG A 115 10.30 36.65 -13.83
N ASN A 116 9.57 36.74 -12.71
CA ASN A 116 10.17 37.05 -11.41
C ASN A 116 10.80 35.79 -10.80
N LYS A 117 12.13 35.76 -10.75
CA LYS A 117 12.91 34.63 -10.20
C LYS A 117 12.55 34.29 -8.75
N ARG A 118 12.16 35.28 -7.93
CA ARG A 118 11.73 35.03 -6.54
C ARG A 118 10.43 34.23 -6.49
N ASN A 119 9.47 34.57 -7.35
CA ASN A 119 8.19 33.88 -7.44
C ASN A 119 8.35 32.46 -8.00
N LEU A 120 9.23 32.28 -8.98
CA LEU A 120 9.57 30.96 -9.52
C LEU A 120 10.22 30.08 -8.45
N ALA A 121 11.23 30.60 -7.75
CA ALA A 121 11.90 29.90 -6.66
C ALA A 121 10.92 29.53 -5.54
N PHE A 122 10.04 30.45 -5.14
CA PHE A 122 9.00 30.17 -4.15
C PHE A 122 8.08 29.04 -4.59
N MET A 123 7.64 29.03 -5.85
CA MET A 123 6.75 27.99 -6.37
C MET A 123 7.43 26.62 -6.44
N ILE A 124 8.68 26.56 -6.92
CA ILE A 124 9.47 25.33 -6.95
C ILE A 124 9.69 24.81 -5.53
N LEU A 125 10.03 25.70 -4.59
CA LEU A 125 10.21 25.35 -3.18
C LEU A 125 8.92 24.82 -2.57
N PHE A 126 7.78 25.47 -2.84
CA PHE A 126 6.47 25.04 -2.35
C PHE A 126 6.07 23.65 -2.86
N ILE A 127 6.28 23.38 -4.16
CA ILE A 127 6.01 22.05 -4.74
C ILE A 127 6.97 21.01 -4.13
N SER A 128 8.24 21.35 -4.01
CA SER A 128 9.26 20.42 -3.49
C SER A 128 9.05 20.08 -2.02
N ILE A 129 8.78 21.09 -1.17
CA ILE A 129 8.62 20.90 0.29
C ILE A 129 7.35 20.14 0.63
N THR A 130 6.34 20.14 -0.24
CA THR A 130 5.09 19.41 -0.02
C THR A 130 5.15 17.98 -0.59
N ASN A 131 5.80 17.76 -1.73
CA ASN A 131 5.86 16.45 -2.37
C ASN A 131 7.05 15.59 -1.91
N ILE A 132 8.24 16.15 -1.69
CA ILE A 132 9.44 15.36 -1.34
C ILE A 132 9.27 14.67 0.02
N PRO A 133 8.86 15.34 1.11
CA PRO A 133 8.66 14.68 2.39
C PRO A 133 7.56 13.61 2.33
N LEU A 134 6.48 13.89 1.60
CA LEU A 134 5.40 12.92 1.42
C LEU A 134 5.89 11.67 0.67
N ALA A 135 6.63 11.85 -0.42
CA ALA A 135 7.21 10.75 -1.19
C ALA A 135 8.21 9.93 -0.37
N LEU A 136 9.07 10.58 0.41
CA LEU A 136 10.01 9.89 1.31
C LEU A 136 9.24 9.13 2.39
N PHE A 137 8.22 9.73 2.99
CA PHE A 137 7.40 9.08 4.02
C PHE A 137 6.72 7.81 3.48
N THR A 138 6.05 7.91 2.32
CA THR A 138 5.34 6.77 1.72
C THR A 138 6.27 5.71 1.16
N SER A 139 7.48 6.08 0.74
CA SER A 139 8.48 5.14 0.19
C SER A 139 9.34 4.44 1.26
N LEU A 140 9.48 5.03 2.45
CA LEU A 140 10.41 4.55 3.48
C LEU A 140 9.74 4.04 4.75
N LEU A 141 8.60 4.63 5.13
CA LEU A 141 8.04 4.47 6.48
C LEU A 141 6.64 3.88 6.47
N HIS A 142 5.77 4.36 5.56
CA HIS A 142 4.38 3.95 5.56
C HIS A 142 4.21 2.49 5.16
N GLN A 143 3.56 1.68 6.02
CA GLN A 143 3.26 0.27 5.78
C GLN A 143 4.47 -0.65 5.52
N ARG A 144 5.70 -0.21 5.85
CA ARG A 144 6.94 -0.99 5.66
C ARG A 144 6.94 -2.35 6.35
N GLY A 145 6.26 -2.48 7.49
CA GLY A 145 6.37 -3.68 8.34
C GLY A 145 5.95 -4.99 7.68
N THR A 146 5.06 -4.95 6.69
CA THR A 146 4.60 -6.16 5.98
C THR A 146 5.73 -6.78 5.16
N LEU A 147 6.65 -5.98 4.60
CA LEU A 147 7.87 -6.47 3.97
C LEU A 147 8.90 -6.96 4.98
N THR A 148 9.13 -6.18 6.05
CA THR A 148 10.10 -6.54 7.07
C THR A 148 9.76 -7.88 7.73
N VAL A 149 8.47 -8.17 7.93
CA VAL A 149 7.99 -9.49 8.40
C VAL A 149 8.39 -10.59 7.43
N MET A 150 8.16 -10.40 6.13
CA MET A 150 8.53 -11.40 5.12
C MET A 150 10.05 -11.61 5.04
N ASP A 151 10.84 -10.55 5.17
CA ASP A 151 12.31 -10.65 5.20
C ASP A 151 12.80 -11.46 6.40
N VAL A 152 12.19 -11.27 7.58
CA VAL A 152 12.49 -12.04 8.78
C VAL A 152 12.14 -13.52 8.57
N LEU A 153 10.91 -13.81 8.12
CA LEU A 153 10.45 -15.17 7.90
C LEU A 153 11.28 -15.87 6.81
N ARG A 154 11.72 -15.14 5.78
CA ARG A 154 12.60 -15.67 4.72
C ARG A 154 13.96 -16.07 5.28
N ARG A 155 14.55 -15.25 6.15
CA ARG A 155 15.84 -15.56 6.78
C ARG A 155 15.72 -16.78 7.68
N GLU A 156 14.69 -16.82 8.52
CA GLU A 156 14.42 -17.96 9.40
C GLU A 156 14.20 -19.26 8.60
N ALA A 157 13.44 -19.20 7.50
CA ALA A 157 13.25 -20.32 6.59
C ALA A 157 14.53 -20.74 5.84
N SER A 158 15.48 -19.83 5.66
CA SER A 158 16.76 -20.11 5.00
C SER A 158 17.80 -20.70 5.96
N GLU A 159 17.76 -20.33 7.24
CA GLU A 159 18.71 -20.80 8.24
C GLU A 159 18.31 -22.18 8.77
N ASN A 160 17.00 -22.43 8.90
CA ASN A 160 16.49 -23.65 9.52
C ASN A 160 15.96 -24.67 8.49
N HIS A 161 16.86 -25.30 7.73
CA HIS A 161 16.51 -26.31 6.71
C HIS A 161 15.75 -27.53 7.26
N ASN A 162 15.85 -27.81 8.57
CA ASN A 162 15.24 -28.97 9.23
C ASN A 162 13.92 -28.67 9.95
N LEU A 163 13.49 -27.40 10.02
CA LEU A 163 12.22 -27.03 10.65
C LEU A 163 11.13 -26.93 9.59
N GLU A 164 10.12 -27.78 9.71
CA GLU A 164 8.86 -27.63 8.97
C GLU A 164 8.15 -26.36 9.47
N MET A 165 8.43 -25.25 8.80
CA MET A 165 7.74 -24.00 9.07
C MET A 165 6.33 -24.07 8.50
N ASN A 166 5.36 -23.71 9.34
CA ASN A 166 3.98 -23.44 8.96
C ASN A 166 3.60 -22.07 9.52
N ILE A 167 3.32 -21.10 8.64
CA ILE A 167 3.10 -19.69 9.00
C ILE A 167 1.65 -19.29 8.71
N TRP A 168 0.95 -18.79 9.72
CA TRP A 168 -0.40 -18.25 9.55
C TRP A 168 -0.38 -16.72 9.67
N PHE A 169 -0.94 -16.05 8.67
CA PHE A 169 -1.15 -14.61 8.64
C PHE A 169 -2.56 -14.30 9.09
N LEU A 170 -2.72 -14.03 10.38
CA LEU A 170 -3.98 -13.61 11.01
C LEU A 170 -4.10 -12.08 10.95
N MET A 171 -4.08 -11.59 9.71
CA MET A 171 -4.15 -10.19 9.31
C MET A 171 -5.26 -10.04 8.26
N PRO A 172 -5.75 -8.83 7.96
CA PRO A 172 -6.60 -8.62 6.79
C PRO A 172 -6.00 -9.31 5.55
N CYS A 173 -6.86 -9.86 4.70
CA CYS A 173 -6.44 -10.56 3.49
C CYS A 173 -5.49 -9.68 2.64
N HIS A 174 -4.54 -10.32 1.95
CA HIS A 174 -3.57 -9.66 1.05
C HIS A 174 -2.70 -8.58 1.72
N SER A 175 -2.54 -8.61 3.05
CA SER A 175 -1.69 -7.66 3.78
C SER A 175 -0.19 -7.86 3.56
N THR A 176 0.25 -9.03 3.10
CA THR A 176 1.67 -9.35 2.89
C THR A 176 1.88 -9.93 1.50
N PRO A 177 3.09 -9.76 0.90
CA PRO A 177 3.35 -10.20 -0.46
C PRO A 177 3.62 -11.71 -0.59
N PHE A 178 3.54 -12.47 0.51
CA PHE A 178 3.53 -13.94 0.51
C PHE A 178 4.73 -14.57 -0.25
N TYR A 179 4.51 -15.59 -1.09
CA TYR A 179 5.58 -16.30 -1.80
C TYR A 179 6.43 -15.41 -2.73
N SER A 180 5.91 -14.27 -3.19
CA SER A 180 6.67 -13.34 -4.03
C SER A 180 7.88 -12.71 -3.32
N HIS A 181 7.90 -12.77 -1.98
CA HIS A 181 9.04 -12.30 -1.18
C HIS A 181 9.71 -13.43 -0.39
N LEU A 182 8.96 -14.48 -0.01
CA LEU A 182 9.53 -15.58 0.75
C LEU A 182 10.47 -16.44 -0.10
N HIS A 183 10.11 -16.76 -1.36
CA HIS A 183 10.89 -17.62 -2.26
C HIS A 183 11.34 -18.96 -1.65
N ARG A 184 10.51 -19.55 -0.78
CA ARG A 184 10.77 -20.85 -0.13
C ARG A 184 9.50 -21.70 -0.10
N PRO A 185 9.61 -23.03 -0.17
CA PRO A 185 8.47 -23.96 -0.13
C PRO A 185 8.01 -24.18 1.31
N VAL A 186 7.56 -23.12 1.98
CA VAL A 186 7.06 -23.13 3.36
C VAL A 186 5.53 -23.10 3.32
N GLU A 187 4.86 -23.96 4.10
CA GLU A 187 3.41 -23.92 4.18
C GLU A 187 2.95 -22.60 4.81
N MET A 188 2.11 -21.86 4.10
CA MET A 188 1.59 -20.59 4.57
C MET A 188 0.09 -20.51 4.34
N ARG A 189 -0.63 -19.92 5.30
CA ARG A 189 -2.07 -19.64 5.22
C ARG A 189 -2.32 -18.17 5.58
N PHE A 190 -3.22 -17.51 4.88
CA PHE A 190 -3.73 -16.18 5.24
C PHE A 190 -5.26 -16.23 5.30
N LEU A 191 -5.87 -15.27 6.01
CA LEU A 191 -7.33 -15.16 6.07
C LEU A 191 -7.90 -14.80 4.70
N THR A 192 -8.78 -15.63 4.16
CA THR A 192 -9.44 -15.41 2.88
C THR A 192 -10.54 -14.35 2.96
N CYS A 193 -10.77 -13.65 1.86
CA CYS A 193 -11.82 -12.65 1.72
C CYS A 193 -12.57 -12.83 0.41
N GLU A 194 -12.87 -14.08 0.06
CA GLU A 194 -13.58 -14.43 -1.16
C GLU A 194 -14.97 -13.76 -1.21
N PRO A 195 -15.44 -13.34 -2.40
CA PRO A 195 -16.80 -12.86 -2.56
C PRO A 195 -17.80 -14.02 -2.51
N ASN A 196 -19.07 -13.70 -2.21
CA ASN A 196 -20.15 -14.68 -2.18
C ASN A 196 -20.58 -15.13 -3.59
N LEU A 197 -19.74 -15.90 -4.28
CA LEU A 197 -20.04 -16.39 -5.64
C LEU A 197 -21.22 -17.36 -5.67
N ASN A 198 -21.50 -18.04 -4.56
CA ASN A 198 -22.54 -19.05 -4.43
C ASN A 198 -23.88 -18.51 -3.93
N ASN A 199 -24.03 -17.18 -3.79
CA ASN A 199 -25.26 -16.53 -3.29
C ASN A 199 -25.78 -17.11 -1.96
N ILE A 200 -24.86 -17.50 -1.07
CA ILE A 200 -25.20 -18.01 0.26
C ILE A 200 -25.86 -16.89 1.06
N THR A 201 -27.00 -17.16 1.69
CA THR A 201 -27.68 -16.18 2.55
C THR A 201 -26.85 -15.88 3.80
N ASN A 202 -26.75 -14.61 4.19
CA ASN A 202 -25.92 -14.15 5.30
C ASN A 202 -24.43 -14.55 5.19
N TYR A 203 -23.89 -14.62 3.97
CA TYR A 203 -22.48 -14.87 3.75
C TYR A 203 -21.59 -13.86 4.48
N THR A 204 -20.58 -14.36 5.18
CA THR A 204 -19.52 -13.56 5.77
C THR A 204 -18.19 -14.20 5.42
N SER A 205 -17.23 -13.39 5.01
CA SER A 205 -15.91 -13.90 4.66
C SER A 205 -15.17 -14.41 5.90
N GLU A 206 -14.20 -15.32 5.70
CA GLU A 206 -13.34 -15.84 6.78
C GLU A 206 -12.64 -14.68 7.52
N SER A 207 -12.09 -13.72 6.77
CA SER A 207 -11.49 -12.50 7.31
C SER A 207 -12.48 -11.73 8.19
N ASP A 208 -13.72 -11.50 7.75
CA ASP A 208 -14.71 -10.76 8.56
C ASP A 208 -15.11 -11.51 9.82
N LEU A 209 -15.28 -12.83 9.73
CA LEU A 209 -15.58 -13.70 10.87
C LEU A 209 -14.46 -13.65 11.91
N PHE A 210 -13.20 -13.80 11.49
CA PHE A 210 -12.05 -13.68 12.37
C PHE A 210 -11.98 -12.32 13.05
N HIS A 211 -12.13 -11.21 12.32
CA HIS A 211 -12.03 -9.88 12.92
C HIS A 211 -13.20 -9.55 13.85
N LYS A 212 -14.38 -10.17 13.64
CA LYS A 212 -15.55 -9.99 14.50
C LYS A 212 -15.47 -10.84 15.77
N TYR A 213 -15.11 -12.12 15.65
CA TYR A 213 -15.08 -13.11 16.73
C TYR A 213 -13.76 -13.90 16.77
N PRO A 214 -12.61 -13.24 17.00
CA PRO A 214 -11.29 -13.86 16.90
C PRO A 214 -11.07 -14.96 17.94
N GLU A 215 -11.64 -14.83 19.14
CA GLU A 215 -11.48 -15.81 20.23
C GLU A 215 -12.10 -17.16 19.86
N ILE A 216 -13.34 -17.13 19.34
CA ILE A 216 -14.07 -18.31 18.89
C ILE A 216 -13.37 -18.91 17.67
N TRP A 217 -12.99 -18.07 16.71
CA TRP A 217 -12.34 -18.50 15.48
C TRP A 217 -11.04 -19.26 15.76
N ILE A 218 -10.16 -18.73 16.62
CA ILE A 218 -8.89 -19.39 16.97
C ILE A 218 -9.11 -20.73 17.67
N GLN A 219 -10.09 -20.82 18.55
CA GLN A 219 -10.38 -22.08 19.25
C GLN A 219 -10.87 -23.18 18.30
N LEU A 220 -11.64 -22.82 17.27
CA LEU A 220 -12.15 -23.75 16.27
C LEU A 220 -11.06 -24.17 15.28
N GLU A 221 -10.38 -23.21 14.66
CA GLU A 221 -9.41 -23.45 13.58
C GLU A 221 -8.09 -24.04 14.09
N MET A 222 -7.63 -23.61 15.27
CA MET A 222 -6.42 -24.13 15.90
C MET A 222 -6.73 -25.24 16.92
N ARG A 223 -7.76 -26.04 16.67
CA ARG A 223 -8.07 -27.23 17.48
C ARG A 223 -7.08 -28.36 17.18
N ASN A 224 -6.92 -28.68 15.89
CA ASN A 224 -6.08 -29.79 15.42
C ASN A 224 -4.79 -29.31 14.73
N ILE A 225 -4.78 -28.09 14.20
CA ILE A 225 -3.62 -27.52 13.51
C ILE A 225 -2.90 -26.56 14.45
N ARG A 226 -1.57 -26.68 14.52
CA ARG A 226 -0.71 -25.83 15.35
C ARG A 226 0.42 -25.25 14.49
N PRO A 227 0.19 -24.11 13.82
CA PRO A 227 1.24 -23.44 13.05
C PRO A 227 2.44 -23.09 13.92
N THR A 228 3.62 -23.04 13.32
CA THR A 228 4.85 -22.64 14.01
C THR A 228 4.88 -21.14 14.33
N HIS A 229 4.34 -20.33 13.42
CA HIS A 229 4.35 -18.87 13.48
C HIS A 229 2.96 -18.32 13.22
N LEU A 230 2.57 -17.31 13.99
CA LEU A 230 1.38 -16.50 13.80
C LEU A 230 1.81 -15.05 13.58
N VAL A 231 1.36 -14.45 12.49
CA VAL A 231 1.61 -13.05 12.18
C VAL A 231 0.32 -12.27 12.40
N LEU A 232 0.32 -11.32 13.33
CA LEU A 232 -0.85 -10.52 13.70
C LEU A 232 -0.50 -9.04 13.82
N TYR A 233 -1.48 -8.15 13.65
CA TYR A 233 -1.33 -6.79 14.15
C TYR A 233 -1.39 -6.76 15.69
N GLU A 234 -0.66 -5.83 16.31
CA GLU A 234 -0.51 -5.76 17.77
C GLU A 234 -1.83 -5.69 18.54
N ASN A 235 -2.82 -4.95 18.03
CA ASN A 235 -4.15 -4.86 18.64
C ASN A 235 -4.85 -6.23 18.69
N MET A 236 -4.72 -7.03 17.63
CA MET A 236 -5.27 -8.37 17.56
C MET A 236 -4.50 -9.36 18.44
N TYR A 237 -3.17 -9.23 18.48
CA TYR A 237 -2.33 -10.02 19.40
C TYR A 237 -2.74 -9.80 20.86
N HIS A 238 -2.91 -8.55 21.31
CA HIS A 238 -3.33 -8.27 22.69
C HIS A 238 -4.71 -8.83 23.02
N ARG A 239 -5.64 -8.83 22.06
CA ARG A 239 -6.97 -9.41 22.25
C ARG A 239 -6.91 -10.94 22.44
N LEU A 240 -5.91 -11.59 21.84
CA LEU A 240 -5.77 -13.04 21.83
C LEU A 240 -4.65 -13.55 22.75
N GLU A 241 -3.94 -12.68 23.43
CA GLU A 241 -2.70 -12.98 24.16
C GLU A 241 -2.89 -14.10 25.19
N ALA A 242 -3.97 -14.08 25.96
CA ALA A 242 -4.29 -15.14 26.93
C ALA A 242 -4.49 -16.50 26.25
N ILE A 243 -5.29 -16.56 25.17
CA ILE A 243 -5.59 -17.80 24.44
C ILE A 243 -4.33 -18.33 23.73
N LEU A 244 -3.53 -17.44 23.17
CA LEU A 244 -2.27 -17.79 22.50
C LEU A 244 -1.26 -18.35 23.50
N THR A 245 -1.14 -17.73 24.68
CA THR A 245 -0.26 -18.20 25.75
C THR A 245 -0.71 -19.58 26.26
N GLU A 246 -2.01 -19.79 26.47
CA GLU A 246 -2.56 -21.11 26.83
C GLU A 246 -2.25 -22.19 25.77
N LYS A 247 -2.23 -21.79 24.49
CA LYS A 247 -1.85 -22.67 23.38
C LYS A 247 -0.33 -22.82 23.19
N GLY A 248 0.50 -22.20 24.04
CA GLY A 248 1.96 -22.30 24.02
C GLY A 248 2.62 -21.40 22.97
N TYR A 249 2.04 -20.24 22.67
CA TYR A 249 2.63 -19.22 21.80
C TYR A 249 3.11 -18.01 22.62
N THR A 250 4.29 -17.51 22.29
CA THR A 250 4.85 -16.29 22.88
C THR A 250 5.24 -15.30 21.80
N LYS A 251 5.32 -14.02 22.17
CA LYS A 251 5.76 -12.95 21.27
C LYS A 251 7.25 -13.09 20.97
N CYS A 252 7.58 -13.49 19.75
CA CYS A 252 8.96 -13.58 19.29
C CYS A 252 9.52 -12.25 18.83
N ARG A 253 8.76 -11.53 17.99
CA ARG A 253 9.21 -10.28 17.39
C ARG A 253 8.08 -9.27 17.30
N LYS A 254 8.45 -7.99 17.38
CA LYS A 254 7.58 -6.84 17.20
C LYS A 254 8.21 -5.92 16.16
N ILE A 255 7.50 -5.69 15.06
CA ILE A 255 8.01 -5.01 13.86
C ILE A 255 7.16 -3.78 13.60
N PHE A 256 7.80 -2.64 13.35
CA PHE A 256 7.10 -1.40 13.01
C PHE A 256 6.42 -1.53 11.65
N HIS A 257 5.14 -1.20 11.58
CA HIS A 257 4.34 -1.23 10.36
C HIS A 257 4.11 0.15 9.76
N THR A 258 3.47 1.05 10.50
CA THR A 258 3.05 2.36 9.99
C THR A 258 2.80 3.35 11.13
N PHE A 259 2.98 4.64 10.86
CA PHE A 259 2.57 5.69 11.80
C PHE A 259 1.05 5.86 11.82
N PHE A 260 0.40 5.69 10.66
CA PHE A 260 -1.02 5.93 10.43
C PHE A 260 -1.67 4.66 9.85
N PRO A 261 -2.32 3.84 10.69
CA PRO A 261 -3.11 2.69 10.22
C PRO A 261 -4.34 3.16 9.44
N ILE A 262 -4.67 2.48 8.34
CA ILE A 262 -5.77 2.89 7.44
C ILE A 262 -7.12 2.33 7.92
N SER A 263 -7.12 1.23 8.68
CA SER A 263 -8.33 0.58 9.18
C SER A 263 -8.17 0.17 10.65
N LYS A 264 -9.30 -0.04 11.33
CA LYS A 264 -9.33 -0.58 12.71
C LYS A 264 -8.73 -1.99 12.83
N ARG A 265 -8.60 -2.70 11.70
CA ARG A 265 -8.00 -4.05 11.62
C ARG A 265 -6.46 -4.00 11.54
N GLN A 266 -5.88 -2.82 11.34
CA GLN A 266 -4.43 -2.61 11.32
C GLN A 266 -3.95 -1.96 12.63
N SER A 267 -2.66 -2.13 12.94
CA SER A 267 -1.99 -1.44 14.04
C SER A 267 -0.65 -0.85 13.58
N ARG A 268 -0.05 -0.01 14.43
CA ARG A 268 1.28 0.57 14.21
C ARG A 268 2.38 -0.48 14.18
N TRP A 269 2.14 -1.64 14.80
CA TRP A 269 3.09 -2.73 14.93
C TRP A 269 2.48 -4.05 14.47
N ILE A 270 3.31 -4.90 13.87
CA ILE A 270 3.03 -6.30 13.58
C ILE A 270 3.81 -7.14 14.59
N VAL A 271 3.15 -8.16 15.12
CA VAL A 271 3.69 -9.13 16.06
C VAL A 271 3.81 -10.48 15.36
N ILE A 272 4.97 -11.11 15.51
CA ILE A 272 5.17 -12.52 15.18
C ILE A 272 5.16 -13.27 16.51
N ALA A 273 4.16 -14.13 16.69
CA ALA A 273 4.10 -15.07 17.80
C ALA A 273 4.56 -16.45 17.33
N CYS A 274 5.44 -17.10 18.07
CA CYS A 274 5.91 -18.45 17.76
C CYS A 274 5.62 -19.40 18.89
N LYS A 275 5.56 -20.68 18.54
CA LYS A 275 5.42 -21.76 19.51
C LYS A 275 6.66 -21.80 20.43
N GLU A 276 6.46 -21.91 21.75
CA GLU A 276 7.52 -21.78 22.77
C GLU A 276 8.78 -22.61 22.53
N MET A 277 8.68 -23.79 21.92
CA MET A 277 9.85 -24.62 21.57
C MET A 277 10.80 -23.98 20.55
N LEU A 278 10.39 -22.90 19.86
CA LEU A 278 11.19 -22.19 18.86
C LEU A 278 11.94 -20.97 19.44
N CYS A 279 11.61 -20.52 20.66
CA CYS A 279 12.22 -19.32 21.25
C CYS A 279 13.58 -19.55 21.94
N TYR A 280 14.05 -20.81 22.03
CA TYR A 280 15.28 -21.19 22.72
C TYR A 280 16.51 -21.36 21.78
N LYS A 281 16.48 -20.81 20.57
CA LYS A 281 17.64 -20.79 19.66
C LYS A 281 17.97 -19.40 19.16
#